data_AF-A0A348UR91-F1
#
_entry.id   AF-A0A348UR91-F1
#
_cell.length_a   1.000
_cell.length_b   1.000
_cell.length_c   1.000
_cell.angle_alpha   90.00
_cell.angle_beta   90.00
_cell.angle_gamma   90.00
#
_symmetry.space_group_name_H-M   'P 1'
#
loop_
_entity.id
_entity.type
_entity.pdbx_description
1 polymer ?
#
loop_
_entity_poly.entity_id
_entity_poly.type
_entity_poly.pdbx_seq_one_letter_code
_entity_poly.pdbx_strand_id
1 'polypeptide(L)'
;MNDSIIIIFKVVPVILLLALGVFFEKTGFVGKEAIDGMKKLVVNFSLPSLLFLAFLRTELKPEYALISLVVFITCLIGFAMGFLFKRLQRNANQFYPSLFSSFATGLVGYPFFISVFGSEQLYKLAVIDIGNALFVFIVLVNFLDSVKCDRTASKRLTPKDLIINMVKSPLIIGIVLGIVISLSGSASYFQTSPATAALVATVTMIANTTVPIIMLVIGYELHFDLKNLMAPVFSV
;
A
#
# COMPACT_ATOMS: atom_id res chain seq x y z
N MET A 1 30.01 -10.14 -5.40
CA MET A 1 29.59 -10.17 -6.82
C MET A 1 28.37 -11.08 -7.08
N ASN A 2 28.08 -12.10 -6.26
CA ASN A 2 26.88 -12.94 -6.43
C ASN A 2 25.56 -12.29 -5.95
N ASP A 3 25.60 -11.45 -4.92
CA ASP A 3 24.35 -10.96 -4.29
C ASP A 3 23.52 -10.05 -5.22
N SER A 4 24.18 -9.19 -6.00
CA SER A 4 23.51 -8.32 -6.98
C SER A 4 22.83 -9.11 -8.10
N ILE A 5 23.46 -10.20 -8.57
CA ILE A 5 22.91 -11.07 -9.61
C ILE A 5 21.69 -11.83 -9.07
N ILE A 6 21.75 -12.35 -7.85
CA ILE A 6 20.64 -13.04 -7.19
C ILE A 6 19.43 -12.10 -7.02
N ILE A 7 19.65 -10.84 -6.65
CA ILE A 7 18.57 -9.85 -6.53
C ILE A 7 17.89 -9.62 -7.87
N ILE A 8 18.65 -9.48 -8.97
CA ILE A 8 18.08 -9.29 -10.31
C ILE A 8 17.14 -10.46 -10.66
N PHE A 9 17.58 -11.71 -10.45
CA PHE A 9 16.76 -12.89 -10.74
C PHE A 9 15.52 -13.02 -9.86
N LYS A 10 15.53 -12.48 -8.62
CA LYS A 10 14.33 -12.43 -7.76
C LYS A 10 13.26 -11.46 -8.27
N VAL A 11 13.65 -10.43 -9.01
CA VAL A 11 12.72 -9.41 -9.55
C VAL A 11 12.14 -9.84 -10.90
N VAL A 12 12.78 -10.80 -11.61
CA VAL A 12 12.31 -11.31 -12.91
C VAL A 12 10.84 -11.75 -12.89
N PRO A 13 10.35 -12.55 -11.92
CA PRO A 13 8.94 -12.95 -11.89
C PRO A 13 7.97 -11.77 -11.81
N VAL A 14 8.35 -10.71 -11.08
CA VAL A 14 7.57 -9.48 -10.96
C VAL A 14 7.49 -8.75 -12.28
N ILE A 15 8.63 -8.61 -12.96
CA ILE A 15 8.71 -7.97 -14.27
C ILE A 15 7.90 -8.76 -15.30
N LEU A 16 7.94 -10.09 -15.25
CA LEU A 16 7.14 -10.94 -16.13
C LEU A 16 5.65 -10.78 -15.88
N LEU A 17 5.21 -10.71 -14.61
CA LEU A 17 3.81 -10.47 -14.26
C LEU A 17 3.34 -9.07 -14.69
N LEU A 18 4.18 -8.05 -14.51
CA LEU A 18 3.91 -6.70 -15.02
C LEU A 18 3.78 -6.71 -16.55
N ALA A 19 4.70 -7.36 -17.26
CA ALA A 19 4.66 -7.48 -18.72
C ALA A 19 3.43 -8.25 -19.21
N LEU A 20 2.99 -9.29 -18.48
CA LEU A 20 1.74 -10.00 -18.75
C LEU A 20 0.51 -9.09 -18.59
N GLY A 21 0.51 -8.21 -17.58
CA GLY A 21 -0.55 -7.22 -17.41
C GLY A 21 -0.65 -6.29 -18.61
N VAL A 22 0.49 -5.78 -19.10
CA VAL A 22 0.56 -4.95 -20.32
C VAL A 22 0.10 -5.73 -21.54
N PHE A 23 0.46 -7.01 -21.65
CA PHE A 23 0.01 -7.87 -22.73
C PHE A 23 -1.51 -8.02 -22.73
N PHE A 24 -2.13 -8.26 -21.57
CA PHE A 24 -3.59 -8.38 -21.46
C PHE A 24 -4.33 -7.10 -21.85
N GLU A 25 -3.77 -5.93 -21.56
CA GLU A 25 -4.33 -4.65 -21.99
C GLU A 25 -4.27 -4.52 -23.51
N LYS A 26 -3.10 -4.80 -24.11
CA LYS A 26 -2.89 -4.69 -25.56
C LYS A 26 -3.72 -5.67 -26.38
N THR A 27 -3.90 -6.89 -25.89
CA THR A 27 -4.69 -7.91 -26.59
C THR A 27 -6.18 -7.84 -26.28
N GLY A 28 -6.59 -7.03 -25.30
CA GLY A 28 -7.96 -7.02 -24.79
C GLY A 28 -8.40 -8.36 -24.21
N PHE A 29 -7.47 -9.21 -23.79
CA PHE A 29 -7.79 -10.56 -23.28
C PHE A 29 -8.54 -10.49 -21.95
N VAL A 30 -8.20 -9.49 -21.12
CA VAL A 30 -8.91 -9.19 -19.87
C VAL A 30 -9.55 -7.82 -20.01
N GLY A 31 -10.86 -7.73 -19.78
CA GLY A 31 -11.56 -6.45 -19.80
C GLY A 31 -11.23 -5.58 -18.58
N LYS A 32 -11.37 -4.26 -18.72
CA LYS A 32 -11.15 -3.30 -17.63
C LYS A 32 -11.99 -3.61 -16.38
N GLU A 33 -13.23 -4.06 -16.57
CA GLU A 33 -14.13 -4.46 -15.49
C GLU A 33 -13.59 -5.62 -14.65
N ALA A 34 -12.94 -6.60 -15.30
CA ALA A 34 -12.31 -7.72 -14.62
C ALA A 34 -11.07 -7.28 -13.83
N ILE A 35 -10.28 -6.36 -14.38
CA ILE A 35 -9.12 -5.74 -13.70
C ILE A 35 -9.58 -4.95 -12.47
N ASP A 36 -10.63 -4.15 -12.59
CA ASP A 36 -11.21 -3.41 -11.46
C ASP A 36 -11.76 -4.36 -10.38
N GLY A 37 -12.37 -5.48 -10.79
CA GLY A 37 -12.81 -6.55 -9.88
C GLY A 37 -11.64 -7.18 -9.12
N MET A 38 -10.57 -7.54 -9.82
CA MET A 38 -9.35 -8.09 -9.23
C MET A 38 -8.70 -7.10 -8.26
N LYS A 39 -8.61 -5.82 -8.62
CA LYS A 39 -8.11 -4.75 -7.76
C LYS A 39 -8.92 -4.64 -6.47
N LYS A 40 -10.25 -4.66 -6.57
CA LYS A 40 -11.15 -4.64 -5.39
C LYS A 40 -10.92 -5.86 -4.49
N LEU A 41 -10.74 -7.05 -5.07
CA LEU A 41 -10.45 -8.27 -4.31
C LEU A 41 -9.14 -8.14 -3.55
N VAL A 42 -8.08 -7.65 -4.21
CA VAL A 42 -6.78 -7.48 -3.56
C VAL A 42 -6.84 -6.46 -2.42
N VAL A 43 -7.46 -5.30 -2.66
CA VAL A 43 -7.52 -4.22 -1.64
C VAL A 43 -8.37 -4.60 -0.44
N ASN A 44 -9.47 -5.34 -0.64
CA ASN A 44 -10.41 -5.65 0.45
C ASN A 44 -10.14 -6.99 1.14
N PHE A 45 -9.44 -7.94 0.51
CA PHE A 45 -9.23 -9.28 1.06
C PHE A 45 -7.76 -9.69 1.09
N SER A 46 -7.07 -9.71 -0.06
CA SER A 46 -5.71 -10.27 -0.12
C SER A 46 -4.69 -9.45 0.65
N LEU A 47 -4.67 -8.12 0.47
CA LEU A 47 -3.76 -7.23 1.19
C LEU A 47 -4.02 -7.24 2.71
N PRO A 48 -5.27 -7.10 3.21
CA PRO A 48 -5.55 -7.28 4.64
C PRO A 48 -5.09 -8.62 5.20
N SER A 49 -5.30 -9.72 4.47
CA SER A 49 -4.87 -11.06 4.87
C SER A 49 -3.35 -11.17 4.95
N LEU A 50 -2.65 -10.58 3.99
CA LEU A 50 -1.20 -10.52 3.93
C LEU A 50 -0.62 -9.73 5.12
N LEU A 51 -1.19 -8.57 5.44
CA LEU A 51 -0.76 -7.76 6.59
C LEU A 51 -1.07 -8.45 7.92
N PHE A 52 -2.24 -9.07 8.04
CA PHE A 52 -2.59 -9.90 9.19
C PHE A 52 -1.52 -10.96 9.45
N LEU A 53 -1.13 -11.73 8.44
CA LEU A 53 -0.08 -12.75 8.58
C LEU A 53 1.29 -12.17 8.91
N ALA A 54 1.64 -11.01 8.35
CA ALA A 54 2.89 -10.34 8.65
C ALA A 54 3.00 -9.98 10.13
N PHE A 55 1.95 -9.41 10.72
CA PHE A 55 1.93 -9.04 12.14
C PHE A 55 1.70 -10.23 13.06
N LEU A 56 0.95 -11.25 12.64
CA LEU A 56 0.73 -12.48 13.42
C LEU A 56 2.05 -13.22 13.71
N ARG A 57 2.98 -13.23 12.75
CA ARG A 57 4.29 -13.92 12.87
C ARG A 57 5.37 -13.08 13.53
N THR A 58 5.10 -11.81 13.77
CA THR A 58 6.10 -10.85 14.25
C THR A 58 5.96 -10.64 15.74
N GLU A 59 7.08 -10.73 16.47
CA GLU A 59 7.18 -10.26 17.84
C GLU A 59 7.20 -8.73 17.85
N LEU A 60 6.15 -8.12 18.40
CA LEU A 60 6.04 -6.67 18.45
C LEU A 60 6.97 -6.09 19.51
N LYS A 61 7.82 -5.17 19.06
CA LYS A 61 8.72 -4.41 19.93
C LYS A 61 8.20 -2.98 20.10
N PRO A 62 8.41 -2.35 21.28
CA PRO A 62 8.07 -0.94 21.50
C PRO A 62 8.73 -0.01 20.46
N GLU A 63 9.90 -0.39 19.96
CA GLU A 63 10.65 0.31 18.91
C GLU A 63 9.82 0.54 17.63
N TYR A 64 8.89 -0.37 17.29
CA TYR A 64 8.06 -0.24 16.10
C TYR A 64 7.06 0.91 16.18
N ALA A 65 6.56 1.24 17.38
CA ALA A 65 5.73 2.41 17.59
C ALA A 65 6.53 3.71 17.37
N LEU A 66 7.79 3.73 17.81
CA LEU A 66 8.69 4.86 17.62
C LEU A 66 9.03 5.06 16.14
N ILE A 67 9.30 3.97 15.40
CA ILE A 67 9.49 4.02 13.94
C ILE A 67 8.25 4.59 13.25
N SER A 68 7.07 4.10 13.60
CA SER A 68 5.80 4.59 13.03
C SER A 68 5.61 6.09 13.27
N LEU A 69 5.96 6.58 14.47
CA LEU A 69 5.90 8.00 14.82
C LEU A 69 6.90 8.84 14.02
N VAL A 70 8.14 8.37 13.86
CA VAL A 70 9.17 9.06 13.05
C VAL A 70 8.73 9.17 11.59
N VAL A 71 8.15 8.11 11.03
CA VAL A 71 7.61 8.13 9.66
C VAL A 71 6.48 9.14 9.54
N PHE A 72 5.54 9.15 10.49
CA PHE A 72 4.44 10.13 10.52
C PHE A 72 4.98 11.57 10.53
N ILE A 73 5.97 11.87 11.39
CA ILE A 73 6.59 13.20 11.47
C ILE A 73 7.30 13.54 10.16
N THR A 74 7.99 12.57 9.54
CA THR A 74 8.68 12.76 8.25
C THR A 74 7.69 13.11 7.14
N CYS A 75 6.55 12.40 7.06
CA CYS A 75 5.46 12.71 6.13
C CYS A 75 4.89 14.12 6.38
N LEU A 76 4.75 14.53 7.64
CA LEU A 76 4.27 15.85 8.01
C LEU A 76 5.26 16.96 7.60
N ILE A 77 6.56 16.74 7.78
CA ILE A 77 7.61 17.65 7.31
C ILE A 77 7.58 17.73 5.77
N GLY A 78 7.51 16.60 5.06
CA GLY A 78 7.39 16.56 3.61
C GLY A 78 6.16 17.30 3.10
N PHE A 79 5.03 17.17 3.79
CA PHE A 79 3.82 17.92 3.51
C PHE A 79 3.99 19.42 3.69
N ALA A 80 4.58 19.85 4.81
CA ALA A 80 4.88 21.25 5.08
C ALA A 80 5.85 21.85 4.03
N MET A 81 6.88 21.10 3.65
CA MET A 81 7.79 21.46 2.55
C MET A 81 7.04 21.57 1.22
N GLY A 82 6.05 20.72 0.96
CA GLY A 82 5.19 20.80 -0.20
C GLY A 82 4.45 22.14 -0.31
N PHE A 83 4.01 22.74 0.81
CA PHE A 83 3.45 24.10 0.80
C PHE A 83 4.50 25.17 0.55
N LEU A 84 5.70 25.01 1.10
CA LEU A 84 6.81 25.94 0.89
C LEU A 84 7.22 25.96 -0.59
N PHE A 85 7.36 24.79 -1.22
CA PHE A 85 7.66 24.66 -2.65
C PHE A 85 6.52 25.17 -3.54
N LYS A 86 5.26 24.92 -3.17
CA LYS A 86 4.10 25.51 -3.86
C LYS A 86 4.21 27.04 -3.89
N ARG A 87 4.53 27.65 -2.75
CA ARG A 87 4.71 29.11 -2.64
C ARG A 87 5.88 29.61 -3.47
N LEU A 88 6.99 28.87 -3.49
CA LEU A 88 8.19 29.22 -4.25
C LEU A 88 7.99 29.12 -5.77
N GLN A 89 7.33 28.06 -6.25
CA GLN A 89 7.05 27.85 -7.68
C GLN A 89 5.80 28.58 -8.19
N ARG A 90 5.09 29.32 -7.32
CA ARG A 90 3.80 29.96 -7.66
C ARG A 90 2.82 29.00 -8.35
N ASN A 91 2.85 27.72 -7.97
CA ASN A 91 2.04 26.72 -8.63
C ASN A 91 0.57 26.87 -8.20
N ALA A 92 -0.32 27.06 -9.17
CA ALA A 92 -1.76 27.25 -8.91
C ALA A 92 -2.45 25.96 -8.45
N ASN A 93 -1.81 24.80 -8.62
CA ASN A 93 -2.41 23.53 -8.25
C ASN A 93 -2.52 23.38 -6.72
N GLN A 94 -3.75 23.33 -6.21
CA GLN A 94 -4.03 23.20 -4.79
C GLN A 94 -3.62 21.85 -4.20
N PHE A 95 -3.50 20.80 -5.03
CA PHE A 95 -3.06 19.46 -4.62
C PHE A 95 -1.54 19.28 -4.55
N TYR A 96 -0.76 20.28 -4.97
CA TYR A 96 0.70 20.19 -5.06
C TYR A 96 1.40 19.73 -3.76
N PRO A 97 1.01 20.21 -2.56
CA PRO A 97 1.65 19.77 -1.31
C PRO A 97 1.42 18.29 -1.00
N SER A 98 0.30 17.72 -1.45
CA SER A 98 -0.06 16.31 -1.25
C SER A 98 0.87 15.35 -2.00
N LEU A 99 1.56 15.81 -3.03
CA LEU A 99 2.48 14.99 -3.82
C LEU A 99 3.77 14.66 -3.05
N PHE A 100 4.13 15.46 -2.06
CA PHE A 100 5.39 15.35 -1.32
C PHE A 100 5.24 14.63 0.02
N SER A 101 4.03 14.20 0.39
CA SER A 101 3.72 13.84 1.78
C SER A 101 3.39 12.38 2.03
N SER A 102 3.01 11.61 1.01
CA SER A 102 2.54 10.23 1.19
C SER A 102 3.23 9.28 0.22
N PHE A 103 3.45 8.06 0.69
CA PHE A 103 3.95 6.97 -0.13
C PHE A 103 2.80 6.02 -0.51
N ALA A 104 2.79 5.57 -1.76
CA ALA A 104 1.82 4.58 -2.25
C ALA A 104 2.29 3.15 -1.96
N THR A 105 2.42 2.80 -0.68
CA THR A 105 2.96 1.50 -0.25
C THR A 105 1.99 0.35 -0.52
N GLY A 106 0.68 0.60 -0.42
CA GLY A 106 -0.37 -0.41 -0.49
C GLY A 106 -0.39 -1.24 -1.78
N LEU A 107 -0.50 -0.55 -2.93
CA LEU A 107 -0.70 -1.24 -4.20
C LEU A 107 0.61 -1.69 -4.85
N VAL A 108 1.65 -0.86 -4.84
CA VAL A 108 2.92 -1.13 -5.54
C VAL A 108 4.04 -1.52 -4.57
N GLY A 109 4.07 -0.90 -3.38
CA GLY A 109 5.16 -1.08 -2.42
C GLY A 109 5.23 -2.49 -1.82
N TYR A 110 4.13 -3.01 -1.25
CA TYR A 110 4.13 -4.34 -0.64
C TYR A 110 4.52 -5.47 -1.59
N PRO A 111 3.94 -5.56 -2.80
CA PRO A 111 4.22 -6.67 -3.71
C PRO A 111 5.66 -6.64 -4.23
N PHE A 112 6.17 -5.44 -4.50
CA PHE A 112 7.57 -5.25 -4.87
C PHE A 112 8.50 -5.66 -3.72
N PHE A 113 8.20 -5.22 -2.49
CA PHE A 113 8.99 -5.57 -1.32
C PHE A 113 9.03 -7.08 -1.06
N ILE A 114 7.88 -7.77 -1.14
CA ILE A 114 7.81 -9.23 -0.97
C ILE A 114 8.67 -9.94 -2.00
N SER A 115 8.71 -9.44 -3.23
CA SER A 115 9.45 -10.08 -4.30
C SER A 115 10.97 -9.94 -4.14
N VAL A 116 11.42 -8.82 -3.58
CA VAL A 116 12.85 -8.56 -3.35
C VAL A 116 13.33 -9.18 -2.03
N PHE A 117 12.61 -8.91 -0.94
CA PHE A 117 13.03 -9.20 0.44
C PHE A 117 12.33 -10.42 1.05
N GLY A 118 11.32 -10.98 0.38
CA GLY A 118 10.51 -12.07 0.90
C GLY A 118 9.37 -11.58 1.81
N SER A 119 8.38 -12.45 2.01
CA SER A 119 7.22 -12.17 2.88
C SER A 119 7.57 -12.16 4.37
N GLU A 120 8.67 -12.78 4.78
CA GLU A 120 9.12 -12.80 6.18
C GLU A 120 9.51 -11.41 6.70
N GLN A 121 10.06 -10.55 5.83
CA GLN A 121 10.48 -9.21 6.22
C GLN A 121 9.37 -8.18 6.06
N LEU A 122 8.19 -8.59 5.60
CA LEU A 122 7.09 -7.69 5.24
C LEU A 122 6.63 -6.81 6.40
N TYR A 123 6.74 -7.33 7.63
CA TYR A 123 6.38 -6.58 8.83
C TYR A 123 7.18 -5.28 8.98
N LYS A 124 8.43 -5.22 8.50
CA LYS A 124 9.26 -4.01 8.57
C LYS A 124 8.64 -2.89 7.73
N LEU A 125 8.22 -3.22 6.50
CA LEU A 125 7.53 -2.29 5.63
C LEU A 125 6.15 -1.94 6.19
N ALA A 126 5.44 -2.92 6.74
CA ALA A 126 4.11 -2.69 7.31
C ALA A 126 4.15 -1.76 8.54
N VAL A 127 5.17 -1.85 9.40
CA VAL A 127 5.40 -0.92 10.51
C VAL A 127 5.61 0.51 10.01
N ILE A 128 6.42 0.69 8.97
CA ILE A 128 6.60 2.00 8.33
C ILE A 128 5.26 2.50 7.76
N ASP A 129 4.50 1.61 7.11
CA ASP A 129 3.24 1.96 6.49
C ASP A 129 2.14 2.30 7.50
N ILE A 130 2.19 1.81 8.76
CA ILE A 130 1.29 2.27 9.83
C ILE A 130 1.45 3.78 10.04
N GLY A 131 2.69 4.28 10.13
CA GLY A 131 2.97 5.71 10.27
C GLY A 131 2.45 6.52 9.08
N ASN A 132 2.69 6.02 7.87
CA ASN A 132 2.20 6.62 6.62
C ASN A 132 0.65 6.61 6.56
N ALA A 133 0.00 5.50 6.90
CA ALA A 133 -1.46 5.36 6.91
C ALA A 133 -2.11 6.31 7.91
N LEU A 134 -1.55 6.45 9.12
CA LEU A 134 -2.01 7.44 10.10
C LEU A 134 -1.92 8.85 9.53
N PHE A 135 -0.81 9.20 8.87
CA PHE A 135 -0.66 10.49 8.21
C PHE A 135 -1.71 10.70 7.11
N VAL A 136 -1.94 9.69 6.27
CA VAL A 136 -2.92 9.77 5.18
C VAL A 136 -4.33 10.01 5.74
N PHE A 137 -4.79 9.21 6.70
CA PHE A 137 -6.15 9.32 7.22
C PHE A 137 -6.36 10.58 8.07
N ILE A 138 -5.37 10.99 8.87
CA ILE A 138 -5.51 12.12 9.80
C ILE A 138 -5.23 13.46 9.10
N VAL A 139 -4.22 13.54 8.24
CA VAL A 139 -3.78 14.83 7.67
C VAL A 139 -4.17 14.94 6.21
N LEU A 140 -3.82 13.96 5.39
CA LEU A 140 -3.96 14.07 3.94
C LEU A 140 -5.43 14.06 3.50
N VAL A 141 -6.25 13.14 4.00
CA VAL A 141 -7.69 13.06 3.67
C VAL A 141 -8.40 14.34 4.13
N ASN A 142 -8.10 14.83 5.33
CA ASN A 142 -8.61 16.11 5.84
C ASN A 142 -8.26 17.29 4.92
N PHE A 143 -7.01 17.36 4.46
CA PHE A 143 -6.56 18.40 3.56
C PHE A 143 -7.24 18.29 2.19
N LEU A 144 -7.28 17.09 1.62
CA LEU A 144 -7.92 16.83 0.33
C LEU A 144 -9.41 17.16 0.36
N ASP A 145 -10.10 16.88 1.46
CA ASP A 145 -11.50 17.26 1.66
C ASP A 145 -11.65 18.79 1.69
N SER A 146 -10.79 19.47 2.46
CA SER A 146 -10.75 20.93 2.55
C SER A 146 -10.50 21.61 1.20
N VAL A 147 -9.68 21.00 0.33
CA VAL A 147 -9.37 21.50 -1.02
C VAL A 147 -10.47 21.16 -2.04
N LYS A 148 -11.12 19.98 -1.92
CA LYS A 148 -12.18 19.54 -2.86
C LYS A 148 -13.51 20.29 -2.67
N CYS A 149 -13.78 20.82 -1.48
CA CYS A 149 -15.01 21.56 -1.19
C CYS A 149 -15.21 22.83 -2.05
N ASP A 150 -14.21 23.32 -2.79
CA ASP A 150 -14.34 24.49 -3.66
C ASP A 150 -15.13 24.22 -4.97
N ARG A 151 -15.48 22.96 -5.32
CA ARG A 151 -16.13 22.68 -6.62
C ARG A 151 -17.48 21.97 -6.63
N THR A 152 -17.89 21.24 -5.59
CA THR A 152 -19.23 20.61 -5.57
C THR A 152 -19.55 20.13 -4.16
N ALA A 153 -20.74 20.46 -3.67
CA ALA A 153 -21.23 20.18 -2.32
C ALA A 153 -21.02 18.74 -1.82
N SER A 154 -20.48 18.58 -0.60
CA SER A 154 -20.94 17.63 0.42
C SER A 154 -20.18 17.90 1.73
N LYS A 155 -20.77 17.57 2.88
CA LYS A 155 -20.28 17.81 4.25
C LYS A 155 -18.76 17.65 4.41
N ARG A 156 -18.10 18.63 5.06
CA ARG A 156 -16.75 18.45 5.61
C ARG A 156 -16.72 17.17 6.45
N LEU A 157 -15.75 16.31 6.20
CA LEU A 157 -15.52 15.12 7.01
C LEU A 157 -15.21 15.57 8.44
N THR A 158 -16.03 15.13 9.40
CA THR A 158 -15.77 15.40 10.81
C THR A 158 -14.53 14.60 11.22
N PRO A 159 -13.71 15.07 12.19
CA PRO A 159 -12.63 14.26 12.76
C PRO A 159 -13.09 12.86 13.21
N LYS A 160 -14.34 12.75 13.65
CA LYS A 160 -15.00 11.47 13.97
C LYS A 160 -15.17 10.56 12.75
N ASP A 161 -15.58 11.10 11.60
CA ASP A 161 -15.80 10.34 10.38
C ASP A 161 -14.49 9.76 9.83
N LEU A 162 -13.39 10.49 9.98
CA LEU A 162 -12.06 10.05 9.57
C LEU A 162 -11.55 8.90 10.42
N ILE A 163 -11.73 8.99 11.74
CA ILE A 163 -11.38 7.89 12.66
C ILE A 163 -12.24 6.67 12.34
N ILE A 164 -13.54 6.85 12.10
CA ILE A 164 -14.43 5.74 11.73
C ILE A 164 -14.00 5.12 10.40
N ASN A 165 -13.66 5.91 9.38
CA ASN A 165 -13.21 5.41 8.08
C ASN A 165 -11.85 4.71 8.16
N MET A 166 -10.96 5.20 9.02
CA MET A 166 -9.69 4.57 9.31
C MET A 166 -9.90 3.21 9.99
N VAL A 167 -10.68 3.16 11.07
CA VAL A 167 -10.95 1.91 11.81
C VAL A 167 -11.72 0.89 10.96
N LYS A 168 -12.59 1.34 10.07
CA LYS A 168 -13.32 0.47 9.13
C LYS A 168 -12.48 0.04 7.92
N SER A 169 -11.26 0.54 7.76
CA SER A 169 -10.40 0.14 6.65
C SER A 169 -10.01 -1.33 6.80
N PRO A 170 -10.28 -2.20 5.79
CA PRO A 170 -9.92 -3.61 5.83
C PRO A 170 -8.44 -3.84 6.17
N LEU A 171 -7.56 -2.96 5.66
CA LEU A 171 -6.12 -3.01 5.93
C LEU A 171 -5.83 -2.85 7.42
N ILE A 172 -6.43 -1.84 8.06
CA ILE A 172 -6.22 -1.54 9.47
C ILE A 172 -6.81 -2.65 10.34
N ILE A 173 -7.97 -3.18 9.99
CA ILE A 173 -8.57 -4.33 10.67
C ILE A 173 -7.62 -5.53 10.62
N GLY A 174 -7.04 -5.84 9.46
CA GLY A 174 -6.07 -6.92 9.30
C GLY A 174 -4.83 -6.74 10.19
N ILE A 175 -4.27 -5.53 10.22
CA ILE A 175 -3.12 -5.19 11.08
C ILE A 175 -3.48 -5.35 12.57
N VAL A 176 -4.58 -4.75 13.02
CA VAL A 176 -5.00 -4.77 14.42
C VAL A 176 -5.27 -6.20 14.88
N LEU A 177 -5.97 -7.01 14.08
CA LEU A 177 -6.21 -8.41 14.40
C LEU A 177 -4.90 -9.21 14.52
N GLY A 178 -3.95 -8.99 13.60
CA GLY A 178 -2.65 -9.66 13.64
C GLY A 178 -1.86 -9.30 14.90
N ILE A 179 -1.87 -8.01 15.27
CA ILE A 179 -1.22 -7.49 16.48
C ILE A 179 -1.84 -8.07 17.76
N VAL A 180 -3.18 -8.04 17.87
CA VAL A 180 -3.90 -8.51 19.07
C VAL A 180 -3.65 -10.00 19.32
N ILE A 181 -3.69 -10.82 18.27
CA ILE A 181 -3.43 -12.25 18.39
C ILE A 181 -1.95 -12.52 18.71
N SER A 182 -1.02 -11.78 18.10
CA SER A 182 0.41 -11.89 18.40
C SER A 182 0.71 -11.56 19.88
N LEU A 183 0.17 -10.46 20.40
CA LEU A 183 0.38 -10.03 21.80
C LEU A 183 -0.31 -10.93 22.83
N SER A 184 -1.40 -11.61 22.46
CA SER A 184 -2.12 -12.48 23.39
C SER A 184 -1.34 -13.76 23.75
N GLY A 185 -0.15 -13.99 23.18
CA GLY A 185 0.64 -15.21 23.38
C GLY A 185 0.00 -16.46 22.74
N SER A 186 -1.21 -16.32 22.20
CA SER A 186 -1.98 -17.37 21.52
C SER A 186 -1.48 -17.68 20.12
N ALA A 187 -0.46 -16.99 19.59
CA ALA A 187 0.12 -17.30 18.28
C ALA A 187 0.66 -18.74 18.21
N SER A 188 1.19 -19.26 19.31
CA SER A 188 1.61 -20.67 19.45
C SER A 188 0.41 -21.62 19.55
N TYR A 189 -0.64 -21.27 20.31
CA TYR A 189 -1.91 -22.02 20.39
C TYR A 189 -2.68 -22.06 19.06
N PHE A 190 -2.60 -20.97 18.27
CA PHE A 190 -3.20 -20.86 16.94
C PHE A 190 -2.57 -21.85 15.95
N GLN A 191 -1.32 -22.25 16.16
CA GLN A 191 -0.63 -23.24 15.32
C GLN A 191 -0.82 -24.68 15.83
N THR A 192 -1.19 -24.88 17.10
CA THR A 192 -1.36 -26.22 17.68
C THR A 192 -2.75 -26.80 17.47
N SER A 193 -3.78 -25.96 17.33
CA SER A 193 -5.15 -26.42 17.05
C SER A 193 -5.37 -26.68 15.55
N PRO A 194 -5.82 -27.88 15.13
CA PRO A 194 -6.05 -28.22 13.72
C PRO A 194 -7.02 -27.27 12.99
N ALA A 195 -8.08 -26.83 13.68
CA ALA A 195 -9.07 -25.91 13.11
C ALA A 195 -8.44 -24.53 12.80
N THR A 196 -7.55 -24.09 13.68
CA THR A 196 -6.92 -22.78 13.58
C THR A 196 -5.77 -22.78 12.57
N ALA A 197 -5.05 -23.89 12.46
CA ALA A 197 -4.07 -24.11 11.39
C ALA A 197 -4.71 -24.07 10.00
N ALA A 198 -5.90 -24.68 9.82
CA ALA A 198 -6.64 -24.62 8.57
C ALA A 198 -7.05 -23.18 8.20
N LEU A 199 -7.44 -22.37 9.20
CA LEU A 199 -7.76 -20.96 8.98
C LEU A 199 -6.52 -20.17 8.56
N VAL A 200 -5.39 -20.32 9.26
CA VAL A 200 -4.13 -19.65 8.89
C VAL A 200 -3.65 -20.09 7.50
N ALA A 201 -3.79 -21.36 7.14
CA ALA A 201 -3.48 -21.85 5.81
C ALA A 201 -4.36 -21.19 4.75
N THR A 202 -5.66 -21.06 5.00
CA THR A 202 -6.62 -20.39 4.10
C THR A 202 -6.24 -18.92 3.89
N VAL A 203 -5.97 -18.20 4.99
CA VAL A 203 -5.51 -16.80 4.94
C VAL A 203 -4.17 -16.69 4.20
N THR A 204 -3.28 -17.67 4.35
CA THR A 204 -2.00 -17.73 3.62
C THR A 204 -2.20 -17.92 2.12
N MET A 205 -3.12 -18.80 1.71
CA MET A 205 -3.45 -18.97 0.30
C MET A 205 -3.98 -17.66 -0.29
N ILE A 206 -4.88 -16.97 0.41
CA ILE A 206 -5.41 -15.67 -0.01
C ILE A 206 -4.31 -14.60 -0.07
N ALA A 207 -3.44 -14.54 0.94
CA ALA A 207 -2.34 -13.58 0.99
C ALA A 207 -1.34 -13.78 -0.17
N ASN A 208 -1.04 -15.03 -0.52
CA ASN A 208 -0.11 -15.36 -1.60
C ASN A 208 -0.62 -14.94 -2.99
N THR A 209 -1.93 -14.72 -3.18
CA THR A 209 -2.45 -14.18 -4.45
C THR A 209 -2.23 -12.68 -4.60
N THR A 210 -1.90 -11.96 -3.51
CA THR A 210 -1.72 -10.51 -3.52
C THR A 210 -0.72 -10.07 -4.57
N VAL A 211 0.49 -10.62 -4.53
CA VAL A 211 1.61 -10.21 -5.39
C VAL A 211 1.34 -10.45 -6.88
N PRO A 212 0.91 -11.65 -7.32
CA PRO A 212 0.68 -11.88 -8.74
C PRO A 212 -0.48 -11.05 -9.29
N ILE A 213 -1.61 -10.97 -8.58
CA ILE A 213 -2.79 -10.25 -9.07
C ILE A 213 -2.49 -8.76 -9.20
N ILE A 214 -1.84 -8.16 -8.21
CA ILE A 214 -1.63 -6.72 -8.23
C ILE A 214 -0.55 -6.29 -9.22
N MET A 215 0.48 -7.12 -9.45
CA MET A 215 1.47 -6.86 -10.49
C MET A 215 0.84 -6.95 -11.87
N LEU A 216 -0.09 -7.88 -12.08
CA LEU A 216 -0.91 -7.91 -13.30
C LEU A 216 -1.79 -6.66 -13.45
N VAL A 217 -2.48 -6.25 -12.38
CA VAL A 217 -3.34 -5.04 -12.38
C VAL A 217 -2.52 -3.79 -12.69
N ILE A 218 -1.36 -3.61 -12.03
CA ILE A 218 -0.45 -2.48 -12.30
C ILE A 218 0.05 -2.54 -13.75
N GLY A 219 0.45 -3.71 -14.22
CA GLY A 219 0.87 -3.94 -15.60
C GLY A 219 -0.21 -3.55 -16.61
N TYR A 220 -1.47 -3.87 -16.32
CA TYR A 220 -2.60 -3.52 -17.17
C TYR A 220 -2.93 -2.02 -17.12
N GLU A 221 -2.85 -1.39 -15.94
CA GLU A 221 -3.08 0.07 -15.78
C GLU A 221 -1.94 0.92 -16.36
N LEU A 222 -0.76 0.33 -16.61
CA LEU A 222 0.35 0.97 -17.30
C LEU A 222 0.02 1.15 -18.79
N HIS A 223 -0.64 2.25 -19.12
CA HIS A 223 -0.76 2.70 -20.49
C HIS A 223 0.63 3.13 -21.01
N PHE A 224 1.31 2.23 -21.71
CA PHE A 224 2.59 2.49 -22.37
C PHE A 224 2.38 3.42 -23.58
N ASP A 225 2.27 4.72 -23.32
CA ASP A 225 2.32 5.73 -24.36
C ASP A 225 3.73 6.33 -24.42
N LEU A 226 4.64 5.60 -25.09
CA LEU A 226 6.03 6.03 -25.28
C LEU A 226 6.14 7.44 -25.91
N LYS A 227 5.13 7.86 -26.67
CA LYS A 227 5.08 9.18 -27.30
C LYS A 227 4.91 10.31 -26.28
N ASN A 228 4.17 10.06 -25.20
CA ASN A 228 3.92 11.01 -24.13
C ASN A 228 4.97 10.98 -23.01
N LEU A 229 5.73 9.88 -22.86
CA LEU A 229 6.84 9.79 -21.89
C LEU A 229 8.07 10.63 -22.28
N MET A 230 8.31 10.85 -23.58
CA MET A 230 9.39 11.73 -24.06
C MET A 230 9.01 13.22 -24.02
N ALA A 231 7.72 13.56 -24.11
CA ALA A 231 7.24 14.94 -24.11
C ALA A 231 7.73 15.78 -22.90
N PRO A 232 7.69 15.30 -21.64
CA PRO A 232 8.17 16.07 -20.49
C PRO A 232 9.70 16.10 -20.36
N VAL A 233 10.43 15.22 -21.05
CA VAL A 233 11.91 15.19 -21.04
C VAL A 233 12.48 16.18 -22.07
N PHE A 234 11.76 16.41 -23.18
CA PHE A 234 12.15 17.37 -24.22
C PHE A 234 11.46 18.74 -24.09
N SER A 235 10.65 18.96 -23.06
CA SER A 235 10.01 20.26 -22.78
C SER A 235 10.72 21.07 -21.68
N VAL A 236 11.97 20.74 -21.38
CA VAL A 236 12.90 21.54 -20.55
C VAL A 236 13.96 22.12 -21.48
#